data_AF-A0A534XXS5-F1
#
_entry.id   AF-A0A534XXS5-F1
#
_cell.length_a   1.000
_cell.length_b   1.000
_cell.length_c   1.000
_cell.angle_alpha   90.00
_cell.angle_beta   90.00
_cell.angle_gamma   90.00
#
_symmetry.space_group_name_H-M   'P 1'
#
loop_
_entity.id
_entity.type
_entity.pdbx_description
1 polymer ?
#
loop_
_entity_poly.entity_id
_entity_poly.type
_entity_poly.pdbx_seq_one_letter_code
_entity_poly.pdbx_strand_id
1 'polypeptide(L)'
;MIALVLVLAPFVDAFWARDLGSLQRELVENPSAEHRLLFDDLLRLTTCNKLEKVGEADPLRALVRVEEARRGAPQTLWADVLRDDFFRKTVWNPGGRDLLTWPDEEERWPGEVVLVPPLHWSCAKAPAGSGALTLLTPQLLGALPPEPAARAAYERAVLLWRKGSTEGAVAIDVARLDAALRPAARFLRLEAKIDPPEGWIDLAAEWPSLATVTRAAGELFRQGRHDEVARLTEALDLPQDTQQAGMARFVLWVRALALRALGRDAELLATLARAQAVPGDAQGREAMRGLAMSVLARQPADGDLLQRFSGGAGLDSAWLELARRAMAAGNLSTARAAAQRLQQVSDPRWRAEGLALAGEIGWLAGEVKATQSAFDQLFSPGWRATERDSRDLAAIQLAHAMVLVEAENGGRRAELEAQLSSLRDRLPARDAAQVEALLASVRETPPERGEQRLALGQVDVIRAPPPPPVPAVQLELPEPRSLLAVPAADGTLHDWFETRGAP
;
A
#
# COMPACT_ATOMS: atom_id res chain seq x y z
N MET A 1 18.29 -30.50 -52.04
CA MET A 1 17.72 -29.97 -50.78
C MET A 1 16.83 -28.76 -51.11
N ILE A 2 15.78 -28.96 -51.93
CA ILE A 2 14.83 -27.91 -52.41
C ILE A 2 13.37 -28.43 -52.34
N ALA A 3 13.13 -29.66 -51.86
CA ALA A 3 11.80 -30.27 -51.79
C ALA A 3 11.24 -30.35 -50.35
N LEU A 4 11.76 -29.57 -49.41
CA LEU A 4 11.34 -29.59 -47.99
C LEU A 4 10.74 -28.25 -47.50
N VAL A 5 10.52 -27.28 -48.40
CA VAL A 5 10.15 -25.89 -48.06
C VAL A 5 8.70 -25.56 -48.46
N LEU A 6 7.91 -26.54 -48.90
CA LEU A 6 6.52 -26.34 -49.37
C LEU A 6 5.48 -27.23 -48.66
N VAL A 7 5.81 -27.78 -47.49
CA VAL A 7 4.79 -28.33 -46.56
C VAL A 7 4.56 -27.32 -45.45
N LEU A 8 4.20 -26.11 -45.86
CA LEU A 8 3.58 -25.14 -44.97
C LEU A 8 2.19 -25.70 -44.67
N ALA A 9 1.87 -25.96 -43.40
CA ALA A 9 0.57 -26.53 -43.05
C ALA A 9 -0.54 -25.64 -43.65
N PRO A 10 -1.45 -26.17 -44.49
CA PRO A 10 -2.34 -25.36 -45.35
C PRO A 10 -3.25 -24.42 -44.55
N PHE A 11 -3.45 -24.72 -43.28
CA PHE A 11 -4.24 -23.95 -42.32
C PHE A 11 -3.58 -22.64 -41.89
N VAL A 12 -2.25 -22.58 -41.91
CA VAL A 12 -1.45 -21.50 -41.33
C VAL A 12 -1.71 -20.19 -42.06
N ASP A 13 -1.62 -20.19 -43.39
CA ASP A 13 -1.79 -18.98 -44.21
C ASP A 13 -3.20 -18.41 -44.07
N ALA A 14 -4.22 -19.28 -44.09
CA ALA A 14 -5.61 -18.85 -43.93
C ALA A 14 -5.88 -18.26 -42.54
N PHE A 15 -5.34 -18.88 -41.47
CA PHE A 15 -5.49 -18.37 -40.11
C PHE A 15 -4.79 -17.02 -39.95
N TRP A 16 -3.53 -16.88 -40.38
CA TRP A 16 -2.78 -15.62 -40.25
C TRP A 16 -3.33 -14.50 -41.14
N ALA A 17 -3.98 -14.83 -42.26
CA ALA A 17 -4.75 -13.90 -43.08
C ALA A 17 -6.10 -13.49 -42.46
N ARG A 18 -6.45 -14.03 -41.28
CA ARG A 18 -7.74 -13.83 -40.60
C ARG A 18 -8.93 -14.29 -41.44
N ASP A 19 -8.74 -15.28 -42.32
CA ASP A 19 -9.78 -15.82 -43.19
C ASP A 19 -10.28 -17.18 -42.69
N LEU A 20 -11.26 -17.14 -41.78
CA LEU A 20 -11.86 -18.34 -41.20
C LEU A 20 -12.61 -19.18 -42.25
N GLY A 21 -13.13 -18.53 -43.30
CA GLY A 21 -13.83 -19.24 -44.38
C GLY A 21 -12.88 -20.10 -45.20
N SER A 22 -11.72 -19.54 -45.55
CA SER A 22 -10.64 -20.28 -46.19
C SER A 22 -10.07 -21.35 -45.26
N LEU A 23 -9.89 -21.05 -43.96
CA LEU A 23 -9.43 -22.03 -42.97
C LEU A 23 -10.36 -23.24 -42.86
N GLN A 24 -11.67 -23.03 -42.80
CA GLN A 24 -12.64 -24.13 -42.75
C GLN A 24 -12.54 -25.03 -43.99
N ARG A 25 -12.34 -24.43 -45.17
CA ARG A 25 -12.17 -25.19 -46.40
C ARG A 25 -10.91 -26.05 -46.37
N GLU A 26 -9.78 -25.46 -46.01
CA GLU A 26 -8.51 -26.17 -45.89
C GLU A 26 -8.62 -27.34 -44.91
N LEU A 27 -9.29 -27.14 -43.76
CA LEU A 27 -9.55 -28.20 -42.78
C LEU A 27 -10.31 -29.37 -43.41
N VAL A 28 -11.36 -29.13 -44.19
CA VAL A 28 -12.12 -30.22 -44.84
C VAL A 28 -11.29 -30.92 -45.92
N GLU A 29 -10.55 -30.17 -46.73
CA GLU A 29 -9.80 -30.72 -47.87
C GLU A 29 -8.54 -31.51 -47.46
N ASN A 30 -7.97 -31.24 -46.28
CA ASN A 30 -6.71 -31.83 -45.81
C ASN A 30 -6.88 -32.61 -44.48
N PRO A 31 -7.57 -33.77 -44.47
CA PRO A 31 -7.93 -34.47 -43.23
C PRO A 31 -6.80 -35.13 -42.45
N SER A 32 -5.68 -35.40 -43.09
CA SER A 32 -4.51 -36.05 -42.48
C SER A 32 -3.34 -35.09 -42.23
N ALA A 33 -3.50 -33.79 -42.47
CA ALA A 33 -2.40 -32.84 -42.32
C ALA A 33 -2.02 -32.59 -40.86
N GLU A 34 -0.73 -32.31 -40.65
CA GLU A 34 -0.17 -31.99 -39.35
C GLU A 34 -0.84 -30.74 -38.75
N HIS A 35 -1.00 -30.72 -37.43
CA HIS A 35 -1.68 -29.64 -36.68
C HIS A 35 -3.15 -29.40 -37.04
N ARG A 36 -3.79 -30.22 -37.90
CA ARG A 36 -5.23 -30.09 -38.23
C ARG A 36 -6.10 -29.93 -37.00
N LEU A 37 -5.89 -30.76 -35.97
CA LEU A 37 -6.70 -30.73 -34.75
C LEU A 37 -6.52 -29.43 -33.95
N LEU A 38 -5.32 -28.83 -33.97
CA LEU A 38 -5.08 -27.54 -33.35
C LEU A 38 -5.83 -26.42 -34.09
N PHE A 39 -5.76 -26.40 -35.42
CA PHE A 39 -6.44 -25.39 -36.23
C PHE A 39 -7.97 -25.57 -36.24
N ASP A 40 -8.51 -26.79 -36.15
CA ASP A 40 -9.93 -27.03 -35.91
C ASP A 40 -10.37 -26.45 -34.57
N ASP A 41 -9.56 -26.62 -33.52
CA ASP A 41 -9.83 -26.05 -32.21
C ASP A 41 -9.74 -24.51 -32.22
N LEU A 42 -8.78 -23.92 -32.95
CA LEU A 42 -8.70 -22.46 -33.13
C LEU A 42 -9.90 -21.92 -33.90
N LEU A 43 -10.37 -22.62 -34.94
CA LEU A 43 -11.59 -22.27 -35.66
C LEU A 43 -12.80 -22.30 -34.71
N ARG A 44 -12.95 -23.37 -33.91
CA ARG A 44 -14.03 -23.47 -32.92
C ARG A 44 -13.95 -22.40 -31.84
N LEU A 45 -12.75 -22.09 -31.34
CA LEU A 45 -12.53 -21.03 -30.35
C LEU A 45 -13.00 -19.68 -30.91
N THR A 46 -12.55 -19.33 -32.13
CA THR A 46 -12.83 -18.05 -32.77
C THR A 46 -14.27 -17.89 -33.22
N THR A 47 -14.99 -18.98 -33.51
CA THR A 47 -16.44 -18.96 -33.79
C THR A 47 -17.30 -19.17 -32.54
N CYS A 48 -16.67 -19.30 -31.37
CA CYS A 48 -17.27 -19.61 -30.06
C CYS A 48 -18.05 -20.93 -30.00
N ASN A 49 -17.76 -21.86 -30.91
CA ASN A 49 -18.31 -23.19 -30.88
C ASN A 49 -17.68 -24.03 -29.75
N LYS A 50 -18.40 -25.05 -29.31
CA LYS A 50 -17.96 -25.91 -28.20
C LYS A 50 -16.66 -26.64 -28.55
N LEU A 51 -15.64 -26.47 -27.71
CA LEU A 51 -14.41 -27.25 -27.79
C LEU A 51 -14.62 -28.63 -27.17
N GLU A 52 -14.13 -29.65 -27.86
CA GLU A 52 -14.14 -31.02 -27.37
C GLU A 52 -12.98 -31.25 -26.39
N LYS A 53 -13.12 -32.28 -25.53
CA LYS A 53 -12.03 -32.68 -24.64
C LYS A 53 -10.86 -33.18 -25.47
N VAL A 54 -9.65 -32.86 -25.04
CA VAL A 54 -8.44 -33.38 -25.70
C VAL A 54 -8.28 -34.85 -25.32
N GLY A 55 -8.36 -35.73 -26.31
CA GLY A 55 -8.25 -37.18 -26.10
C GLY A 55 -6.82 -37.67 -25.87
N GLU A 56 -5.84 -37.00 -26.47
CA GLU A 56 -4.40 -37.24 -26.33
C GLU A 56 -3.71 -36.00 -25.74
N ALA A 57 -2.54 -36.18 -25.11
CA ALA A 57 -1.83 -35.07 -24.48
C ALA A 57 -1.23 -34.14 -25.54
N ASP A 58 -1.88 -32.99 -25.77
CA ASP A 58 -1.40 -31.93 -26.66
C ASP A 58 -1.42 -30.58 -25.90
N PRO A 59 -0.24 -30.02 -25.55
CA PRO A 59 -0.16 -28.83 -24.72
C PRO A 59 -0.64 -27.55 -25.46
N LEU A 60 -0.51 -27.47 -26.78
CA LEU A 60 -0.99 -26.33 -27.56
C LEU A 60 -2.52 -26.33 -27.65
N ARG A 61 -3.10 -27.51 -27.88
CA ARG A 61 -4.57 -27.68 -27.87
C ARG A 61 -5.16 -27.46 -26.48
N ALA A 62 -4.43 -27.83 -25.42
CA ALA A 62 -4.82 -27.52 -24.05
C ALA A 62 -4.87 -26.00 -23.80
N LEU A 63 -3.90 -25.23 -24.29
CA LEU A 63 -3.94 -23.76 -24.22
C LEU A 63 -5.17 -23.15 -24.89
N VAL A 64 -5.65 -23.73 -25.99
CA VAL A 64 -6.91 -23.27 -26.63
C VAL A 64 -8.10 -23.37 -25.67
N ARG A 65 -8.16 -24.41 -24.82
CA ARG A 65 -9.22 -24.53 -23.78
C ARG A 65 -8.98 -23.59 -22.62
N VAL A 66 -7.72 -23.33 -22.27
CA VAL A 66 -7.39 -22.31 -21.27
C VAL A 66 -7.92 -20.95 -21.73
N GLU A 67 -7.71 -20.59 -22.99
CA GLU A 67 -8.25 -19.34 -23.56
C GLU A 67 -9.76 -19.32 -23.65
N GLU A 68 -10.40 -20.44 -23.98
CA GLU A 68 -11.86 -20.58 -23.87
C GLU A 68 -12.35 -20.26 -22.45
N ALA A 69 -11.66 -20.76 -21.44
CA ALA A 69 -11.99 -20.50 -20.04
C ALA A 69 -11.74 -19.04 -19.61
N ARG A 70 -10.94 -18.26 -20.37
CA ARG A 70 -10.73 -16.82 -20.19
C ARG A 70 -11.77 -15.95 -20.91
N ARG A 71 -12.75 -16.55 -21.60
CA ARG A 71 -13.77 -15.80 -22.34
C ARG A 71 -14.49 -14.78 -21.46
N GLY A 72 -14.50 -13.54 -21.92
CA GLY A 72 -15.10 -12.41 -21.21
C GLY A 72 -14.14 -11.65 -20.27
N ALA A 73 -12.90 -12.11 -20.12
CA ALA A 73 -11.87 -11.34 -19.44
C ALA A 73 -11.51 -10.08 -20.27
N PRO A 74 -11.53 -8.88 -19.66
CA PRO A 74 -11.24 -7.64 -20.37
C PRO A 74 -9.78 -7.60 -20.86
N GLN A 75 -9.53 -6.88 -21.96
CA GLN A 75 -8.18 -6.65 -22.51
C GLN A 75 -7.41 -7.92 -22.96
N THR A 76 -8.12 -9.03 -23.17
CA THR A 76 -7.57 -10.27 -23.76
C THR A 76 -7.88 -10.37 -25.26
N LEU A 77 -7.44 -11.44 -25.92
CA LEU A 77 -7.74 -11.75 -27.32
C LEU A 77 -9.25 -11.75 -27.62
N TRP A 78 -10.10 -11.97 -26.62
CA TRP A 78 -11.56 -11.94 -26.77
C TRP A 78 -12.08 -10.58 -27.22
N ALA A 79 -11.37 -9.48 -26.93
CA ALA A 79 -11.71 -8.18 -27.47
C ALA A 79 -11.59 -8.15 -29.01
N ASP A 80 -10.65 -8.90 -29.59
CA ASP A 80 -10.49 -9.03 -31.04
C ASP A 80 -11.48 -10.05 -31.62
N VAL A 81 -11.60 -11.23 -31.00
CA VAL A 81 -12.48 -12.31 -31.48
C VAL A 81 -13.95 -11.89 -31.55
N LEU A 82 -14.41 -11.08 -30.59
CA LEU A 82 -15.80 -10.63 -30.52
C LEU A 82 -16.11 -9.50 -31.51
N ARG A 83 -15.11 -8.92 -32.19
CA ARG A 83 -15.34 -7.92 -33.22
C ARG A 83 -15.78 -8.58 -34.52
N ASP A 84 -16.86 -8.07 -35.10
CA ASP A 84 -17.42 -8.63 -36.34
C ASP A 84 -16.51 -8.49 -37.55
N ASP A 85 -15.66 -7.47 -37.57
CA ASP A 85 -14.75 -7.10 -38.66
C ASP A 85 -13.35 -7.72 -38.55
N PHE A 86 -13.01 -8.37 -37.43
CA PHE A 86 -11.65 -8.87 -37.21
C PHE A 86 -11.33 -10.09 -38.08
N PHE A 87 -12.29 -11.00 -38.24
CA PHE A 87 -12.17 -12.21 -39.07
C PHE A 87 -13.09 -12.16 -40.28
N ARG A 88 -12.59 -12.57 -41.44
CA ARG A 88 -13.42 -12.89 -42.61
C ARG A 88 -14.07 -14.25 -42.40
N LYS A 89 -15.41 -14.26 -42.39
CA LYS A 89 -16.23 -15.44 -42.05
C LYS A 89 -16.90 -16.10 -43.28
N THR A 90 -16.66 -15.57 -44.48
CA THR A 90 -17.32 -16.05 -45.69
C THR A 90 -16.57 -17.25 -46.26
N VAL A 91 -17.23 -18.41 -46.26
CA VAL A 91 -16.73 -19.62 -46.94
C VAL A 91 -16.97 -19.47 -48.44
N TRP A 92 -15.93 -19.66 -49.25
CA TRP A 92 -16.07 -19.70 -50.70
C TRP A 92 -16.28 -21.14 -51.18
N ASN A 93 -17.31 -21.34 -52.01
CA ASN A 93 -17.55 -22.56 -52.77
C ASN A 93 -17.62 -22.19 -54.27
N PRO A 94 -17.10 -23.02 -55.17
CA PRO A 94 -17.19 -22.76 -56.60
C PRO A 94 -18.65 -22.87 -57.08
N GLY A 95 -19.07 -21.91 -57.92
CA GLY A 95 -20.43 -21.81 -58.44
C GLY A 95 -20.54 -22.30 -59.87
N GLY A 96 -20.81 -23.60 -60.06
CA GLY A 96 -21.05 -24.20 -61.38
C GLY A 96 -22.11 -25.31 -61.29
N ARG A 97 -23.03 -25.37 -62.27
CA ARG A 97 -24.11 -26.37 -62.30
C ARG A 97 -23.63 -27.79 -62.66
N ASP A 98 -22.42 -27.91 -63.21
CA ASP A 98 -21.85 -29.17 -63.73
C ASP A 98 -20.62 -29.66 -62.92
N LEU A 99 -20.49 -29.23 -61.65
CA LEU A 99 -19.42 -29.69 -60.77
C LEU A 99 -19.87 -30.97 -60.06
N LEU A 100 -19.08 -32.03 -60.16
CA LEU A 100 -19.26 -33.23 -59.33
C LEU A 100 -18.94 -32.85 -57.88
N THR A 101 -19.81 -33.20 -56.93
CA THR A 101 -19.71 -32.77 -55.52
C THR A 101 -19.29 -33.91 -54.60
N TRP A 102 -18.41 -33.62 -53.65
CA TRP A 102 -17.98 -34.55 -52.60
C TRP A 102 -18.46 -34.02 -51.22
N PRO A 103 -18.98 -34.86 -50.29
CA PRO A 103 -19.07 -36.32 -50.32
C PRO A 103 -20.49 -36.84 -50.65
N ASP A 104 -20.70 -37.34 -51.87
CA ASP A 104 -21.90 -38.12 -52.22
C ASP A 104 -21.64 -39.65 -52.21
N GLU A 105 -20.36 -40.10 -52.17
CA GLU A 105 -19.92 -41.52 -52.13
C GLU A 105 -18.82 -41.77 -51.05
N GLU A 106 -18.28 -43.00 -50.95
CA GLU A 106 -17.20 -43.39 -50.00
C GLU A 106 -15.77 -43.10 -50.52
N GLU A 107 -15.56 -42.95 -51.84
CA GLU A 107 -14.25 -42.60 -52.44
C GLU A 107 -14.31 -41.29 -53.26
N ARG A 108 -13.35 -40.37 -53.02
CA ARG A 108 -13.23 -39.09 -53.72
C ARG A 108 -12.66 -39.26 -55.12
N TRP A 109 -13.38 -38.84 -56.15
CA TRP A 109 -12.94 -38.92 -57.54
C TRP A 109 -12.16 -37.67 -58.00
N PRO A 110 -11.18 -37.79 -58.92
CA PRO A 110 -10.49 -36.65 -59.50
C PRO A 110 -11.47 -35.70 -60.23
N GLY A 111 -11.53 -34.42 -59.80
CA GLY A 111 -12.43 -33.41 -60.36
C GLY A 111 -13.66 -33.11 -59.51
N GLU A 112 -13.89 -33.86 -58.43
CA GLU A 112 -14.93 -33.55 -57.46
C GLU A 112 -14.57 -32.36 -56.57
N VAL A 113 -15.56 -31.50 -56.36
CA VAL A 113 -15.49 -30.32 -55.53
C VAL A 113 -16.08 -30.64 -54.16
N VAL A 114 -15.30 -30.35 -53.13
CA VAL A 114 -15.79 -30.35 -51.75
C VAL A 114 -16.65 -29.10 -51.52
N LEU A 115 -17.92 -29.31 -51.20
CA LEU A 115 -18.81 -28.24 -50.73
C LEU A 115 -18.67 -28.09 -49.22
N VAL A 116 -18.25 -26.89 -48.80
CA VAL A 116 -18.04 -26.59 -47.39
C VAL A 116 -19.22 -25.78 -46.87
N PRO A 117 -19.91 -26.22 -45.81
CA PRO A 117 -21.05 -25.47 -45.27
C PRO A 117 -20.61 -24.10 -44.74
N PRO A 118 -21.51 -23.10 -44.71
CA PRO A 118 -21.19 -21.80 -44.15
C PRO A 118 -20.77 -21.91 -42.68
N LEU A 119 -19.87 -21.02 -42.26
CA LEU A 119 -19.41 -20.98 -40.87
C LEU A 119 -20.58 -20.73 -39.91
N HIS A 120 -20.72 -21.61 -38.92
CA HIS A 120 -21.61 -21.38 -37.79
C HIS A 120 -20.92 -20.49 -36.75
N TRP A 121 -21.41 -19.26 -36.60
CA TRP A 121 -20.90 -18.27 -35.65
C TRP A 121 -21.85 -18.11 -34.45
N SER A 122 -21.36 -18.35 -33.24
CA SER A 122 -22.18 -18.35 -32.03
C SER A 122 -21.71 -17.36 -30.94
N CYS A 123 -20.71 -16.53 -31.22
CA CYS A 123 -20.10 -15.63 -30.22
C CYS A 123 -21.06 -14.63 -29.58
N ALA A 124 -22.09 -14.17 -30.30
CA ALA A 124 -23.07 -13.22 -29.76
C ALA A 124 -23.87 -13.77 -28.57
N LYS A 125 -23.95 -15.10 -28.41
CA LYS A 125 -24.69 -15.78 -27.34
C LYS A 125 -23.78 -16.64 -26.44
N ALA A 126 -22.46 -16.52 -26.61
CA ALA A 126 -21.52 -17.36 -25.90
C ALA A 126 -21.47 -16.97 -24.40
N PRO A 127 -21.63 -17.92 -23.46
CA PRO A 127 -21.50 -17.63 -22.04
C PRO A 127 -20.05 -17.27 -21.70
N ALA A 128 -19.86 -16.54 -20.60
CA ALA A 128 -18.54 -16.29 -20.03
C ALA A 128 -17.80 -17.60 -19.69
N GLY A 129 -16.47 -17.57 -19.75
CA GLY A 129 -15.63 -18.72 -19.45
C GLY A 129 -15.70 -19.14 -17.98
N SER A 130 -15.36 -20.39 -17.70
CA SER A 130 -15.37 -20.98 -16.35
C SER A 130 -14.16 -20.60 -15.48
N GLY A 131 -13.18 -19.87 -16.05
CA GLY A 131 -11.93 -19.48 -15.40
C GLY A 131 -10.77 -20.46 -15.65
N ALA A 132 -9.59 -19.93 -15.98
CA ALA A 132 -8.43 -20.68 -16.45
C ALA A 132 -7.61 -21.42 -15.36
N LEU A 133 -7.77 -21.06 -14.09
CA LEU A 133 -6.85 -21.50 -13.02
C LEU A 133 -6.78 -23.03 -12.84
N THR A 134 -7.89 -23.74 -13.04
CA THR A 134 -7.95 -25.21 -12.91
C THR A 134 -7.27 -25.93 -14.07
N LEU A 135 -7.18 -25.28 -15.24
CA LEU A 135 -6.58 -25.82 -16.46
C LEU A 135 -5.08 -25.54 -16.55
N LEU A 136 -4.63 -24.42 -15.98
CA LEU A 136 -3.22 -24.03 -15.90
C LEU A 136 -2.45 -24.87 -14.87
N THR A 137 -2.33 -26.17 -15.09
CA THR A 137 -1.66 -27.09 -14.17
C THR A 137 -0.13 -27.04 -14.31
N PRO A 138 0.65 -27.34 -13.26
CA PRO A 138 2.12 -27.46 -13.37
C PRO A 138 2.57 -28.44 -14.47
N GLN A 139 1.80 -29.50 -14.71
CA GLN A 139 2.05 -30.48 -15.77
C GLN A 139 1.92 -29.83 -17.15
N LEU A 140 0.88 -29.02 -17.38
CA LEU A 140 0.73 -28.27 -18.62
C LEU A 140 1.89 -27.29 -18.81
N LEU A 141 2.24 -26.53 -17.76
CA LEU A 141 3.36 -25.57 -17.81
C LEU A 141 4.68 -26.24 -18.19
N GLY A 142 4.97 -27.42 -17.64
CA GLY A 142 6.19 -28.18 -17.95
C GLY A 142 6.20 -28.84 -19.33
N ALA A 143 5.03 -29.01 -19.96
CA ALA A 143 4.91 -29.57 -21.30
C ALA A 143 4.96 -28.52 -22.42
N LEU A 144 4.84 -27.23 -22.07
CA LEU A 144 4.84 -26.12 -23.02
C LEU A 144 6.26 -25.71 -23.44
N PRO A 145 6.41 -25.17 -24.66
CA PRO A 145 7.64 -24.49 -25.04
C PRO A 145 7.94 -23.32 -24.09
N PRO A 146 9.20 -22.87 -23.97
CA PRO A 146 9.60 -22.00 -22.87
C PRO A 146 8.93 -20.63 -22.79
N GLU A 147 8.65 -19.97 -23.93
CA GLU A 147 7.97 -18.67 -23.94
C GLU A 147 6.47 -18.81 -23.59
N PRO A 148 5.70 -19.73 -24.21
CA PRO A 148 4.30 -19.97 -23.83
C PRO A 148 4.16 -20.45 -22.38
N ALA A 149 5.11 -21.26 -21.90
CA ALA A 149 5.17 -21.70 -20.50
C ALA A 149 5.31 -20.50 -19.55
N ALA A 150 6.16 -19.52 -19.88
CA ALA A 150 6.34 -18.32 -19.07
C ALA A 150 5.07 -17.47 -19.02
N ARG A 151 4.39 -17.23 -20.15
CA ARG A 151 3.10 -16.50 -20.19
C ARG A 151 2.02 -17.21 -19.37
N ALA A 152 1.89 -18.52 -19.55
CA ALA A 152 0.91 -19.33 -18.82
C ALA A 152 1.21 -19.41 -17.31
N ALA A 153 2.50 -19.47 -16.93
CA ALA A 153 2.92 -19.41 -15.53
C ALA A 153 2.60 -18.06 -14.89
N TYR A 154 2.83 -16.96 -15.62
CA TYR A 154 2.45 -15.61 -15.18
C TYR A 154 0.94 -15.49 -14.97
N GLU A 155 0.11 -15.91 -15.93
CA GLU A 155 -1.35 -15.89 -15.76
C GLU A 155 -1.80 -16.69 -14.55
N ARG A 156 -1.26 -17.90 -14.37
CA ARG A 156 -1.55 -18.73 -13.19
C ARG A 156 -1.23 -17.96 -11.90
N ALA A 157 -0.09 -17.28 -11.86
CA ALA A 157 0.32 -16.50 -10.69
C ALA A 157 -0.59 -15.29 -10.44
N VAL A 158 -1.04 -14.57 -11.48
CA VAL A 158 -2.02 -13.49 -11.36
C VAL A 158 -3.35 -14.00 -10.80
N LEU A 159 -3.85 -15.14 -11.30
CA LEU A 159 -5.09 -15.74 -10.81
C LEU A 159 -4.99 -16.22 -9.36
N LEU A 160 -3.82 -16.71 -8.92
CA LEU A 160 -3.55 -17.07 -7.52
C LEU A 160 -3.42 -15.84 -6.63
N TRP A 161 -2.78 -14.78 -7.12
CA TRP A 161 -2.65 -13.50 -6.41
C TRP A 161 -4.01 -12.90 -6.08
N ARG A 162 -4.97 -12.94 -7.02
CA ARG A 162 -6.36 -12.52 -6.77
C ARG A 162 -7.07 -13.33 -5.69
N LYS A 163 -6.57 -14.54 -5.37
CA LYS A 163 -7.02 -15.38 -4.26
C LYS A 163 -6.16 -15.24 -2.99
N GLY A 164 -5.21 -14.30 -2.97
CA GLY A 164 -4.31 -14.05 -1.85
C GLY A 164 -3.13 -15.03 -1.72
N SER A 165 -2.78 -15.75 -2.81
CA SER A 165 -1.67 -16.71 -2.82
C SER A 165 -0.54 -16.27 -3.76
N THR A 166 0.70 -16.49 -3.35
CA THR A 166 1.92 -16.21 -4.12
C THR A 166 2.61 -17.48 -4.68
N GLU A 167 2.02 -18.67 -4.47
CA GLU A 167 2.63 -19.96 -4.82
C GLU A 167 2.98 -20.10 -6.32
N GLY A 168 2.24 -19.43 -7.20
CA GLY A 168 2.49 -19.47 -8.65
C GLY A 168 3.75 -18.72 -9.10
N ALA A 169 4.30 -17.83 -8.28
CA ALA A 169 5.36 -16.91 -8.69
C ALA A 169 6.69 -17.63 -9.03
N VAL A 170 6.93 -18.81 -8.46
CA VAL A 170 8.18 -19.57 -8.66
C VAL A 170 8.36 -20.07 -10.10
N ALA A 171 7.25 -20.34 -10.78
CA ALA A 171 7.27 -20.84 -12.16
C ALA A 171 7.47 -19.75 -13.21
N ILE A 172 7.48 -18.47 -12.80
CA ILE A 172 7.60 -17.33 -13.71
C ILE A 172 9.05 -17.17 -14.16
N ASP A 173 9.29 -17.29 -15.47
CA ASP A 173 10.53 -16.86 -16.14
C ASP A 173 10.34 -15.44 -16.69
N VAL A 174 10.79 -14.44 -15.92
CA VAL A 174 10.61 -13.01 -16.23
C VAL A 174 11.28 -12.63 -17.55
N ALA A 175 12.44 -13.21 -17.88
CA ALA A 175 13.22 -12.81 -19.05
C ALA A 175 12.51 -13.16 -20.36
N ARG A 176 11.63 -14.16 -20.33
CA ARG A 176 10.87 -14.64 -21.49
C ARG A 176 9.54 -13.92 -21.70
N LEU A 177 9.10 -13.09 -20.75
CA LEU A 177 7.87 -12.32 -20.89
C LEU A 177 8.07 -11.07 -21.76
N ASP A 178 6.98 -10.61 -22.35
CA ASP A 178 6.89 -9.30 -22.97
C ASP A 178 7.23 -8.18 -22.00
N ALA A 179 7.87 -7.12 -22.50
CA ALA A 179 8.34 -6.00 -21.68
C ALA A 179 7.22 -5.38 -20.82
N ALA A 180 5.97 -5.36 -21.31
CA ALA A 180 4.83 -4.84 -20.58
C ALA A 180 4.46 -5.67 -19.33
N LEU A 181 4.75 -6.97 -19.30
CA LEU A 181 4.41 -7.87 -18.19
C LEU A 181 5.56 -8.06 -17.20
N ARG A 182 6.80 -7.75 -17.60
CA ARG A 182 8.00 -7.95 -16.76
C ARG A 182 7.91 -7.26 -15.39
N PRO A 183 7.48 -5.99 -15.25
CA PRO A 183 7.38 -5.35 -13.93
C PRO A 183 6.39 -6.06 -13.00
N ALA A 184 5.23 -6.46 -13.52
CA ALA A 184 4.21 -7.20 -12.76
C ALA A 184 4.69 -8.62 -12.37
N ALA A 185 5.44 -9.27 -13.25
CA ALA A 185 6.06 -10.56 -12.97
C ALA A 185 7.13 -10.47 -11.86
N ARG A 186 8.00 -9.45 -11.91
CA ARG A 186 8.98 -9.15 -10.86
C ARG A 186 8.30 -8.85 -9.53
N PHE A 187 7.22 -8.07 -9.54
CA PHE A 187 6.41 -7.78 -8.36
C PHE A 187 5.96 -9.08 -7.67
N LEU A 188 5.37 -10.02 -8.42
CA LEU A 188 4.88 -11.29 -7.87
C LEU A 188 6.00 -12.13 -7.23
N ARG A 189 7.17 -12.20 -7.87
CA ARG A 189 8.33 -12.94 -7.36
C ARG A 189 8.92 -12.31 -6.09
N LEU A 190 8.96 -10.99 -6.02
CA LEU A 190 9.40 -10.25 -4.83
C LEU A 190 8.40 -10.40 -3.68
N GLU A 191 7.09 -10.32 -3.93
CA GLU A 191 6.06 -10.62 -2.90
C GLU A 191 6.16 -12.06 -2.39
N ALA A 192 6.46 -13.01 -3.29
CA ALA A 192 6.71 -14.40 -2.94
C ALA A 192 8.05 -14.64 -2.22
N LYS A 193 8.89 -13.61 -2.03
CA LYS A 193 10.23 -13.67 -1.43
C LYS A 193 11.19 -14.61 -2.18
N ILE A 194 10.98 -14.77 -3.48
CA ILE A 194 11.82 -15.59 -4.35
C ILE A 194 13.03 -14.78 -4.79
N ASP A 195 12.80 -13.52 -5.14
CA ASP A 195 13.86 -12.58 -5.51
C ASP A 195 14.31 -11.76 -4.29
N PRO A 196 15.57 -11.27 -4.26
CA PRO A 196 16.09 -10.47 -3.16
C PRO A 196 15.30 -9.17 -2.95
N PRO A 197 15.13 -8.71 -1.69
CA PRO A 197 14.27 -7.58 -1.38
C PRO A 197 14.80 -6.24 -1.93
N GLU A 198 16.08 -6.13 -2.26
CA GLU A 198 16.67 -4.96 -2.93
C GLU A 198 16.00 -4.70 -4.30
N GLY A 199 15.48 -5.74 -4.94
CA GLY A 199 14.76 -5.63 -6.21
C GLY A 199 13.50 -4.76 -6.14
N TRP A 200 12.97 -4.49 -4.93
CA TRP A 200 11.89 -3.52 -4.75
C TRP A 200 12.28 -2.11 -5.18
N ILE A 201 13.53 -1.71 -4.95
CA ILE A 201 14.02 -0.36 -5.23
C ILE A 201 14.06 -0.13 -6.74
N ASP A 202 14.65 -1.07 -7.47
CA ASP A 202 14.73 -1.02 -8.94
C ASP A 202 13.33 -1.07 -9.57
N LEU A 203 12.46 -1.94 -9.04
CA LEU A 203 11.09 -2.08 -9.54
C LEU A 203 10.27 -0.79 -9.30
N ALA A 204 10.43 -0.13 -8.16
CA ALA A 204 9.73 1.13 -7.90
C ALA A 204 10.22 2.28 -8.80
N ALA A 205 11.49 2.24 -9.24
CA ALA A 205 12.01 3.20 -10.21
C ALA A 205 11.48 2.96 -11.64
N GLU A 206 11.35 1.69 -12.04
CA GLU A 206 10.82 1.29 -13.36
C GLU A 206 9.29 1.44 -13.45
N TRP A 207 8.58 1.05 -12.39
CA TRP A 207 7.12 1.01 -12.33
C TRP A 207 6.63 1.58 -10.99
N PRO A 208 6.54 2.92 -10.87
CA PRO A 208 6.19 3.61 -9.63
C PRO A 208 4.68 3.56 -9.37
N SER A 209 4.21 2.41 -8.86
CA SER A 209 2.86 2.27 -8.30
C SER A 209 2.91 2.43 -6.78
N LEU A 210 1.78 2.78 -6.16
CA LEU A 210 1.70 2.85 -4.69
C LEU A 210 2.16 1.54 -4.03
N ALA A 211 1.84 0.40 -4.63
CA ALA A 211 2.25 -0.92 -4.21
C ALA A 211 3.78 -1.09 -4.16
N THR A 212 4.46 -0.82 -5.28
CA THR A 212 5.92 -0.97 -5.39
C THR A 212 6.65 0.05 -4.51
N VAL A 213 6.15 1.29 -4.47
CA VAL A 213 6.69 2.36 -3.60
C VAL A 213 6.54 2.01 -2.12
N THR A 214 5.42 1.41 -1.70
CA THR A 214 5.20 0.98 -0.31
C THR A 214 6.26 -0.03 0.13
N ARG A 215 6.53 -1.04 -0.71
CA ARG A 215 7.56 -2.06 -0.40
C ARG A 215 8.96 -1.47 -0.42
N ALA A 216 9.30 -0.70 -1.46
CA ALA A 216 10.61 -0.07 -1.60
C ALA A 216 10.92 0.92 -0.47
N ALA A 217 9.95 1.75 -0.06
CA ALA A 217 10.12 2.68 1.05
C ALA A 217 10.37 1.92 2.38
N GLY A 218 9.66 0.81 2.61
CA GLY A 218 9.89 -0.04 3.77
C GLY A 218 11.29 -0.68 3.78
N GLU A 219 11.78 -1.15 2.62
CA GLU A 219 13.14 -1.70 2.49
C GLU A 219 14.20 -0.61 2.72
N LEU A 220 14.13 0.52 2.02
CA LEU A 220 15.07 1.63 2.17
C LEU A 220 15.13 2.13 3.61
N PHE A 221 13.98 2.22 4.29
CA PHE A 221 13.94 2.61 5.69
C PHE A 221 14.63 1.61 6.61
N ARG A 222 14.43 0.29 6.39
CA ARG A 222 15.15 -0.75 7.13
C ARG A 222 16.66 -0.69 6.92
N GLN A 223 17.11 -0.29 5.74
CA GLN A 223 18.52 -0.09 5.41
C GLN A 223 19.10 1.24 5.95
N GLY A 224 18.29 2.10 6.60
CA GLY A 224 18.74 3.41 7.08
C GLY A 224 18.96 4.44 5.97
N ARG A 225 18.51 4.19 4.74
CA ARG A 225 18.68 5.06 3.56
C ARG A 225 17.62 6.15 3.53
N HIS A 226 17.61 7.01 4.55
CA HIS A 226 16.55 7.99 4.80
C HIS A 226 16.37 9.02 3.67
N ASP A 227 17.46 9.49 3.05
CA ASP A 227 17.38 10.43 1.93
C ASP A 227 16.65 9.85 0.71
N GLU A 228 16.83 8.54 0.47
CA GLU A 228 16.20 7.86 -0.65
C GLU A 228 14.73 7.59 -0.40
N VAL A 229 14.34 7.29 0.84
CA VAL A 229 12.94 7.26 1.26
C VAL A 229 12.28 8.62 0.97
N ALA A 230 12.94 9.71 1.36
CA ALA A 230 12.40 11.06 1.14
C ALA A 230 12.27 11.39 -0.36
N ARG A 231 13.21 10.99 -1.22
CA ARG A 231 13.08 11.21 -2.67
C ARG A 231 12.01 10.34 -3.31
N LEU A 232 12.00 9.04 -3.01
CA LEU A 232 11.07 8.07 -3.61
C LEU A 232 9.59 8.41 -3.34
N THR A 233 9.32 9.00 -2.17
CA THR A 233 7.96 9.23 -1.69
C THR A 233 7.45 10.66 -1.93
N GLU A 234 8.25 11.54 -2.55
CA GLU A 234 7.96 12.98 -2.66
C GLU A 234 6.80 13.26 -3.60
N ALA A 235 6.86 12.67 -4.80
CA ALA A 235 5.88 12.88 -5.87
C ALA A 235 4.71 11.89 -5.82
N LEU A 236 4.52 11.18 -4.70
CA LEU A 236 3.48 10.17 -4.64
C LEU A 236 2.09 10.82 -4.54
N ASP A 237 1.29 10.59 -5.57
CA ASP A 237 -0.13 10.90 -5.57
C ASP A 237 -0.85 9.96 -4.59
N LEU A 238 -1.50 10.56 -3.60
CA LEU A 238 -2.20 9.80 -2.57
C LEU A 238 -3.59 9.40 -3.08
N PRO A 239 -3.96 8.12 -2.99
CA PRO A 239 -5.28 7.68 -3.38
C PRO A 239 -6.34 8.31 -2.47
N GLN A 240 -7.47 8.70 -3.06
CA GLN A 240 -8.66 9.13 -2.32
C GLN A 240 -9.50 7.94 -1.85
N ASP A 241 -9.28 6.75 -2.40
CA ASP A 241 -9.99 5.53 -2.02
C ASP A 241 -9.51 4.96 -0.68
N THR A 242 -10.48 4.62 0.17
CA THR A 242 -10.31 3.89 1.42
C THR A 242 -9.58 2.56 1.29
N GLN A 243 -9.68 1.84 0.16
CA GLN A 243 -9.07 0.53 0.00
C GLN A 243 -7.53 0.57 0.03
N GLN A 244 -6.93 1.62 -0.56
CA GLN A 244 -5.48 1.79 -0.64
C GLN A 244 -4.92 2.71 0.47
N ALA A 245 -5.79 3.22 1.33
CA ALA A 245 -5.43 4.20 2.35
C ALA A 245 -4.41 3.67 3.37
N GLY A 246 -4.38 2.36 3.62
CA GLY A 246 -3.36 1.72 4.47
C GLY A 246 -1.94 1.86 3.90
N MET A 247 -1.77 1.64 2.60
CA MET A 247 -0.48 1.80 1.90
C MET A 247 -0.05 3.28 1.89
N ALA A 248 -0.98 4.18 1.57
CA ALA A 248 -0.73 5.62 1.57
C ALA A 248 -0.25 6.13 2.94
N ARG A 249 -0.93 5.72 4.03
CA ARG A 249 -0.53 6.05 5.40
C ARG A 249 0.84 5.49 5.77
N PHE A 250 1.11 4.24 5.41
CA PHE A 250 2.43 3.64 5.65
C PHE A 250 3.54 4.44 4.98
N VAL A 251 3.38 4.80 3.70
CA VAL A 251 4.38 5.58 2.97
C VAL A 251 4.63 6.94 3.62
N LEU A 252 3.56 7.66 3.98
CA LEU A 252 3.68 8.96 4.67
C LEU A 252 4.33 8.83 6.04
N TRP A 253 4.05 7.75 6.77
CA TRP A 253 4.70 7.48 8.05
C TRP A 253 6.21 7.29 7.90
N VAL A 254 6.60 6.40 6.99
CA VAL A 254 8.00 6.07 6.75
C VAL A 254 8.75 7.30 6.23
N ARG A 255 8.11 8.11 5.38
CA ARG A 255 8.62 9.43 4.98
C ARG A 255 8.83 10.36 6.18
N ALA A 256 7.84 10.49 7.08
CA ALA A 256 7.95 11.36 8.25
C ALA A 256 9.10 10.92 9.19
N LEU A 257 9.26 9.61 9.40
CA LEU A 257 10.39 9.08 10.18
C LEU A 257 11.73 9.33 9.50
N ALA A 258 11.82 9.17 8.18
CA ALA A 258 13.03 9.48 7.43
C ALA A 258 13.38 10.97 7.52
N LEU A 259 12.39 11.86 7.35
CA LEU A 259 12.59 13.31 7.50
C LEU A 259 13.02 13.70 8.91
N ARG A 260 12.53 13.01 9.95
CA ARG A 260 13.02 13.18 11.33
C ARG A 260 14.49 12.84 11.45
N ALA A 261 14.91 11.71 10.89
CA ALA A 261 16.31 11.28 10.93
C ALA A 261 17.24 12.26 10.20
N LEU A 262 16.73 12.93 9.16
CA LEU A 262 17.43 13.96 8.40
C LEU A 262 17.34 15.37 9.00
N GLY A 263 16.59 15.56 10.09
CA GLY A 263 16.38 16.89 10.71
C GLY A 263 15.53 17.86 9.88
N ARG A 264 14.75 17.38 8.90
CA ARG A 264 13.90 18.19 8.01
C ARG A 264 12.52 18.43 8.62
N ASP A 265 12.49 19.15 9.74
CA ASP A 265 11.31 19.30 10.60
C ASP A 265 10.08 19.94 9.91
N ALA A 266 10.27 20.93 9.03
CA ALA A 266 9.16 21.58 8.32
C ALA A 266 8.43 20.62 7.35
N GLU A 267 9.19 19.84 6.59
CA GLU A 267 8.65 18.85 5.66
C GLU A 267 8.04 17.66 6.38
N LEU A 268 8.61 17.29 7.53
CA LEU A 268 8.03 16.29 8.42
C LEU A 268 6.63 16.71 8.85
N LEU A 269 6.45 17.95 9.35
CA LEU A 269 5.14 18.43 9.80
C LEU A 269 4.13 18.47 8.65
N ALA A 270 4.55 18.90 7.46
CA ALA A 270 3.72 18.86 6.25
C ALA A 270 3.31 17.42 5.88
N THR A 271 4.24 16.47 5.98
CA THR A 271 3.99 15.05 5.71
C THR A 271 3.01 14.44 6.73
N LEU A 272 3.16 14.76 8.00
CA LEU A 272 2.26 14.29 9.06
C LEU A 272 0.85 14.87 8.92
N ALA A 273 0.73 16.14 8.53
CA ALA A 273 -0.56 16.75 8.22
C ALA A 273 -1.26 16.05 7.04
N ARG A 274 -0.51 15.72 5.97
CA ARG A 274 -1.04 14.90 4.86
C ARG A 274 -1.50 13.52 5.35
N ALA A 275 -0.73 12.87 6.24
CA ALA A 275 -1.07 11.55 6.76
C ALA A 275 -2.37 11.51 7.57
N GLN A 276 -2.68 12.59 8.30
CA GLN A 276 -3.95 12.71 9.04
C GLN A 276 -5.17 12.86 8.13
N ALA A 277 -5.01 13.44 6.94
CA ALA A 277 -6.09 13.60 5.97
C ALA A 277 -6.46 12.28 5.27
N VAL A 278 -5.60 11.26 5.33
CA VAL A 278 -5.86 9.96 4.72
C VAL A 278 -6.87 9.17 5.58
N PRO A 279 -7.99 8.67 5.00
CA PRO A 279 -8.96 7.86 5.74
C PRO A 279 -8.34 6.60 6.36
N GLY A 280 -8.83 6.15 7.51
CA GLY A 280 -8.37 4.89 8.10
C GLY A 280 -8.63 4.75 9.60
N ASP A 281 -8.20 3.61 10.13
CA ASP A 281 -8.26 3.26 11.54
C ASP A 281 -7.38 4.17 12.41
N ALA A 282 -7.65 4.18 13.72
CA ALA A 282 -6.92 5.01 14.69
C ALA A 282 -5.47 4.55 14.90
N GLN A 283 -5.12 3.36 14.41
CA GLN A 283 -3.82 2.74 14.64
C GLN A 283 -2.70 3.61 14.07
N GLY A 284 -1.75 3.98 14.94
CA GLY A 284 -0.63 4.86 14.61
C GLY A 284 -0.95 6.36 14.67
N ARG A 285 -2.20 6.82 14.55
CA ARG A 285 -2.50 8.27 14.52
C ARG A 285 -1.97 9.02 15.74
N GLU A 286 -2.07 8.41 16.92
CA GLU A 286 -1.55 8.96 18.15
C GLU A 286 -0.02 9.05 18.18
N ALA A 287 0.68 8.06 17.62
CA ALA A 287 2.13 8.08 17.53
C ALA A 287 2.64 9.09 16.47
N MET A 288 1.90 9.32 15.37
CA MET A 288 2.15 10.44 14.46
C MET A 288 1.96 11.79 15.14
N ARG A 289 0.88 11.93 15.92
CA ARG A 289 0.61 13.14 16.70
C ARG A 289 1.75 13.40 17.69
N GLY A 290 2.16 12.39 18.46
CA GLY A 290 3.31 12.50 19.37
C GLY A 290 4.60 12.90 18.67
N LEU A 291 4.84 12.39 17.45
CA LEU A 291 5.96 12.79 16.60
C LEU A 291 5.90 14.28 16.24
N ALA A 292 4.75 14.76 15.78
CA ALA A 292 4.52 16.18 15.46
C ALA A 292 4.70 17.06 16.70
N MET A 293 4.09 16.68 17.83
CA MET A 293 4.18 17.41 19.09
C MET A 293 5.62 17.54 19.59
N SER A 294 6.43 16.50 19.38
CA SER A 294 7.86 16.53 19.73
C SER A 294 8.66 17.51 18.86
N VAL A 295 8.28 17.70 17.60
CA VAL A 295 8.89 18.67 16.70
C VAL A 295 8.43 20.09 17.04
N LEU A 296 7.12 20.29 17.23
CA LEU A 296 6.54 21.58 17.63
C LEU A 296 7.12 22.09 18.94
N ALA A 297 7.40 21.20 19.89
CA ALA A 297 8.02 21.55 21.17
C ALA A 297 9.39 22.22 21.04
N ARG A 298 10.12 22.01 19.93
CA ARG A 298 11.42 22.65 19.65
C ARG A 298 11.32 23.92 18.80
N GLN A 299 10.12 24.26 18.35
CA GLN A 299 9.84 25.42 17.50
C GLN A 299 9.11 26.51 18.30
N PRO A 300 9.04 27.76 17.80
CA PRO A 300 8.17 28.78 18.36
C PRO A 300 6.71 28.31 18.42
N ALA A 301 5.99 28.71 19.46
CA ALA A 301 4.58 28.36 19.62
C ALA A 301 3.73 28.86 18.44
N ASP A 302 3.03 27.94 17.78
CA ASP A 302 2.12 28.22 16.66
C ASP A 302 0.80 27.49 16.89
N GLY A 303 -0.27 28.26 17.14
CA GLY A 303 -1.59 27.72 17.42
C GLY A 303 -2.26 27.08 16.20
N ASP A 304 -1.98 27.57 14.99
CA ASP A 304 -2.58 27.06 13.76
C ASP A 304 -1.97 25.70 13.38
N LEU A 305 -0.66 25.54 13.57
CA LEU A 305 0.00 24.25 13.44
C LEU A 305 -0.46 23.29 14.53
N LEU A 306 -0.54 23.74 15.79
CA LEU A 306 -0.99 22.90 16.90
C LEU A 306 -2.42 22.40 16.71
N GLN A 307 -3.32 23.22 16.17
CA GLN A 307 -4.71 22.85 15.90
C GLN A 307 -4.81 21.62 15.00
N ARG A 308 -3.92 21.48 14.00
CA ARG A 308 -3.89 20.30 13.11
C ARG A 308 -3.56 19.02 13.86
N PHE A 309 -2.77 19.11 14.93
CA PHE A 309 -2.38 17.98 15.77
C PHE A 309 -3.14 17.92 17.09
N SER A 310 -4.25 18.67 17.20
CA SER A 310 -5.15 18.57 18.35
C SER A 310 -5.87 17.23 18.29
N GLY A 311 -5.55 16.34 19.24
CA GLY A 311 -6.18 15.03 19.33
C GLY A 311 -7.64 15.12 19.76
N GLY A 312 -8.27 13.97 20.05
CA GLY A 312 -9.66 13.92 20.51
C GLY A 312 -9.94 14.67 21.82
N ALA A 313 -8.90 14.95 22.62
CA ALA A 313 -8.98 15.75 23.84
C ALA A 313 -9.06 17.27 23.61
N GLY A 314 -8.96 17.73 22.36
CA GLY A 314 -9.10 19.15 21.98
C GLY A 314 -7.80 19.96 22.05
N LEU A 315 -7.91 21.23 21.64
CA LEU A 315 -6.78 22.15 21.50
C LEU A 315 -6.12 22.50 22.84
N ASP A 316 -6.90 22.71 23.90
CA ASP A 316 -6.35 23.08 25.21
C ASP A 316 -5.49 21.96 25.81
N SER A 317 -5.92 20.70 25.66
CA SER A 317 -5.11 19.55 26.01
C SER A 317 -3.82 19.48 25.18
N ALA A 318 -3.86 19.87 23.91
CA ALA A 318 -2.69 19.91 23.06
C ALA A 318 -1.70 21.02 23.49
N TRP A 319 -2.20 22.17 23.96
CA TRP A 319 -1.36 23.23 24.54
C TRP A 319 -0.65 22.78 25.83
N LEU A 320 -1.35 22.06 26.70
CA LEU A 320 -0.76 21.48 27.91
C LEU A 320 0.37 20.49 27.56
N GLU A 321 0.12 19.61 26.60
CA GLU A 321 1.14 18.66 26.13
C GLU A 321 2.32 19.37 25.47
N LEU A 322 2.07 20.39 24.64
CA LEU A 322 3.13 21.19 24.02
C LEU A 322 4.03 21.84 25.09
N ALA A 323 3.42 22.42 26.13
CA ALA A 323 4.17 23.03 27.22
C ALA A 323 5.11 22.04 27.90
N ARG A 324 4.59 20.86 28.28
CA ARG A 324 5.39 19.81 28.95
C ARG A 324 6.51 19.29 28.06
N ARG A 325 6.24 19.01 26.78
CA ARG A 325 7.28 18.58 25.83
C ARG A 325 8.32 19.67 25.56
N ALA A 326 7.90 20.93 25.49
CA ALA A 326 8.81 22.07 25.29
C ALA A 326 9.72 22.27 26.50
N MET A 327 9.21 22.11 27.72
CA MET A 327 10.05 22.11 28.94
C MET A 327 11.08 20.99 28.91
N ALA A 328 10.66 19.76 28.59
CA ALA A 328 11.57 18.61 28.48
C ALA A 328 12.64 18.81 27.36
N ALA A 329 12.31 19.54 26.31
CA ALA A 329 13.24 19.90 25.24
C ALA A 329 14.11 21.14 25.55
N GLY A 330 13.94 21.77 26.71
CA GLY A 330 14.64 23.01 27.10
C GLY A 330 14.13 24.28 26.42
N ASN A 331 13.03 24.21 25.67
CA ASN A 331 12.44 25.35 24.98
C ASN A 331 11.45 26.11 25.87
N LEU A 332 11.98 26.85 26.83
CA LEU A 332 11.17 27.56 27.83
C LEU A 332 10.32 28.70 27.22
N SER A 333 10.70 29.26 26.07
CA SER A 333 9.90 30.32 25.42
C SER A 333 8.57 29.77 24.90
N THR A 334 8.59 28.63 24.21
CA THR A 334 7.38 27.94 23.75
C THR A 334 6.55 27.41 24.91
N ALA A 335 7.19 26.89 25.96
CA ALA A 335 6.49 26.46 27.17
C ALA A 335 5.73 27.63 27.84
N ARG A 336 6.36 28.82 27.95
CA ARG A 336 5.72 30.02 28.49
C ARG A 336 4.56 30.50 27.63
N ALA A 337 4.73 30.53 26.30
CA ALA A 337 3.67 30.92 25.39
C ALA A 337 2.45 29.98 25.50
N ALA A 338 2.68 28.67 25.59
CA ALA A 338 1.64 27.67 25.80
C ALA A 338 0.92 27.85 27.16
N ALA A 339 1.68 28.07 28.25
CA ALA A 339 1.12 28.34 29.57
C ALA A 339 0.26 29.62 29.59
N GLN A 340 0.74 30.71 28.97
CA GLN A 340 0.00 31.95 28.82
C GLN A 340 -1.30 31.75 28.05
N ARG A 341 -1.28 30.95 26.97
CA ARG A 341 -2.48 30.65 26.19
C ARG A 341 -3.54 29.90 27.00
N LEU A 342 -3.11 28.96 27.86
CA LEU A 342 -3.99 28.22 28.78
C LEU A 342 -4.60 29.13 29.86
N GLN A 343 -3.84 30.10 30.37
CA GLN A 343 -4.35 31.08 31.36
C GLN A 343 -5.48 31.95 30.80
N GLN A 344 -5.52 32.15 29.48
CA GLN A 344 -6.56 32.93 28.79
C GLN A 344 -7.82 32.10 28.45
N VAL A 345 -7.81 30.79 28.71
CA VAL A 345 -8.98 29.93 28.46
C VAL A 345 -10.04 30.20 29.53
N SER A 346 -11.29 30.33 29.09
CA SER A 346 -12.42 30.61 30.00
C SER A 346 -12.71 29.47 30.97
N ASP A 347 -12.38 28.24 30.59
CA ASP A 347 -12.51 27.08 31.46
C ASP A 347 -11.54 27.18 32.66
N PRO A 348 -12.05 27.21 33.90
CA PRO A 348 -11.25 27.35 35.11
C PRO A 348 -10.21 26.23 35.28
N ARG A 349 -10.46 25.03 34.75
CA ARG A 349 -9.50 23.92 34.80
C ARG A 349 -8.24 24.24 34.00
N TRP A 350 -8.38 24.66 32.74
CA TRP A 350 -7.25 24.98 31.87
C TRP A 350 -6.53 26.24 32.34
N ARG A 351 -7.27 27.23 32.85
CA ARG A 351 -6.68 28.41 33.49
C ARG A 351 -5.81 28.06 34.70
N ALA A 352 -6.28 27.14 35.56
CA ALA A 352 -5.52 26.67 36.72
C ALA A 352 -4.23 25.95 36.29
N GLU A 353 -4.34 25.01 35.35
CA GLU A 353 -3.19 24.28 34.77
C GLU A 353 -2.18 25.24 34.12
N GLY A 354 -2.64 26.26 33.39
CA GLY A 354 -1.78 27.28 32.79
C GLY A 354 -1.01 28.12 33.82
N LEU A 355 -1.59 28.40 34.99
CA LEU A 355 -0.90 29.06 36.10
C LEU A 355 0.13 28.12 36.75
N ALA A 356 -0.25 26.86 37.01
CA ALA A 356 0.66 25.86 37.56
C ALA A 356 1.88 25.64 36.64
N LEU A 357 1.67 25.48 35.34
CA LEU A 357 2.74 25.39 34.35
C LEU A 357 3.66 26.61 34.35
N ALA A 358 3.12 27.83 34.43
CA ALA A 358 3.95 29.03 34.51
C ALA A 358 4.83 29.04 35.77
N GLY A 359 4.31 28.55 36.90
CA GLY A 359 5.08 28.39 38.12
C GLY A 359 6.16 27.32 38.02
N GLU A 360 5.87 26.21 37.34
CA GLU A 360 6.81 25.11 37.09
C GLU A 360 7.97 25.58 36.19
N ILE A 361 7.64 26.29 35.10
CA ILE A 361 8.63 26.89 34.20
C ILE A 361 9.51 27.89 34.96
N GLY A 362 8.91 28.75 35.79
CA GLY A 362 9.64 29.68 36.63
C GLY A 362 10.60 28.96 37.58
N TRP A 363 10.15 27.85 38.17
CA TRP A 363 10.98 27.05 39.06
C TRP A 363 12.13 26.38 38.30
N LEU A 364 11.88 25.77 37.15
CA LEU A 364 12.92 25.21 36.27
C LEU A 364 13.95 26.27 35.83
N ALA A 365 13.50 27.50 35.57
CA ALA A 365 14.36 28.59 35.12
C ALA A 365 15.19 29.29 36.20
N GLY A 366 15.04 28.92 37.48
CA GLY A 366 15.68 29.65 38.59
C GLY A 366 14.89 30.86 39.12
N GLU A 367 13.72 31.14 38.54
CA GLU A 367 12.90 32.33 38.78
C GLU A 367 11.90 32.10 39.94
N VAL A 368 12.40 31.96 41.17
CA VAL A 368 11.55 31.69 42.37
C VAL A 368 10.38 32.66 42.52
N LYS A 369 10.59 33.94 42.17
CA LYS A 369 9.53 34.96 42.19
C LYS A 369 8.39 34.69 41.19
N ALA A 370 8.70 34.09 40.04
CA ALA A 370 7.69 33.71 39.05
C ALA A 370 6.82 32.56 39.59
N THR A 371 7.42 31.58 40.25
CA THR A 371 6.69 30.50 40.94
C THR A 371 5.81 31.03 42.06
N GLN A 372 6.32 31.96 42.87
CA GLN A 372 5.52 32.61 43.92
C GLN A 372 4.32 33.36 43.33
N SER A 373 4.55 34.13 42.26
CA SER A 373 3.48 34.83 41.54
C SER A 373 2.42 33.87 41.01
N ALA A 374 2.80 32.67 40.55
CA ALA A 374 1.83 31.66 40.10
C ALA A 374 0.95 31.17 41.25
N PHE A 375 1.52 30.87 42.43
CA PHE A 375 0.73 30.54 43.62
C PHE A 375 -0.18 31.70 44.05
N ASP A 376 0.32 32.93 44.07
CA ASP A 376 -0.49 34.10 44.46
C ASP A 376 -1.67 34.32 43.49
N GLN A 377 -1.48 34.08 42.19
CA GLN A 377 -2.56 34.14 41.21
C GLN A 377 -3.57 32.99 41.35
N LEU A 378 -3.11 31.77 41.64
CA LEU A 378 -3.97 30.63 41.95
C LEU A 378 -4.86 30.90 43.17
N PHE A 379 -4.32 31.53 44.22
CA PHE A 379 -5.08 31.85 45.44
C PHE A 379 -5.65 33.27 45.47
N SER A 380 -5.71 33.94 44.32
CA SER A 380 -6.32 35.26 44.20
C SER A 380 -7.84 35.22 44.49
N PRO A 381 -8.47 36.31 44.92
CA PRO A 381 -9.88 36.32 45.31
C PRO A 381 -10.87 36.10 44.14
N GLY A 382 -10.40 35.96 42.89
CA GLY A 382 -11.24 35.82 41.70
C GLY A 382 -11.82 34.42 41.42
N TRP A 383 -11.46 33.39 42.20
CA TRP A 383 -11.90 32.01 41.99
C TRP A 383 -13.25 31.70 42.64
N ARG A 384 -14.19 31.15 41.86
CA ARG A 384 -15.52 30.76 42.38
C ARG A 384 -15.41 29.49 43.22
N ALA A 385 -16.40 29.26 44.10
CA ALA A 385 -16.42 28.08 44.96
C ALA A 385 -16.36 26.76 44.18
N THR A 386 -17.04 26.68 43.03
CA THR A 386 -17.06 25.50 42.14
C THR A 386 -15.75 25.26 41.39
N GLU A 387 -14.82 26.21 41.42
CA GLU A 387 -13.55 26.17 40.69
C GLU A 387 -12.36 25.83 41.59
N ARG A 388 -12.59 25.82 42.93
CA ARG A 388 -11.55 25.62 43.94
C ARG A 388 -10.86 24.28 43.81
N ASP A 389 -11.60 23.22 43.48
CA ASP A 389 -11.03 21.89 43.31
C ASP A 389 -10.00 21.84 42.17
N SER A 390 -10.27 22.52 41.05
CA SER A 390 -9.32 22.60 39.92
C SER A 390 -8.10 23.45 40.26
N ARG A 391 -8.30 24.56 40.97
CA ARG A 391 -7.23 25.41 41.49
C ARG A 391 -6.32 24.64 42.45
N ASP A 392 -6.90 23.95 43.43
CA ASP A 392 -6.18 23.24 44.47
C ASP A 392 -5.40 22.06 43.87
N LEU A 393 -5.99 21.32 42.94
CA LEU A 393 -5.30 20.28 42.18
C LEU A 393 -4.09 20.84 41.41
N ALA A 394 -4.24 21.95 40.69
CA ALA A 394 -3.15 22.58 39.95
C ALA A 394 -2.02 23.07 40.87
N ALA A 395 -2.37 23.63 42.04
CA ALA A 395 -1.39 24.05 43.05
C ALA A 395 -0.61 22.86 43.63
N ILE A 396 -1.29 21.73 43.89
CA ILE A 396 -0.66 20.48 44.31
C ILE A 396 0.26 19.92 43.22
N GLN A 397 -0.17 19.93 41.96
CA GLN A 397 0.66 19.47 40.84
C GLN A 397 1.94 20.30 40.69
N LEU A 398 1.85 21.63 40.81
CA LEU A 398 3.01 22.51 40.84
C LEU A 398 3.95 22.15 41.99
N ALA A 399 3.42 21.95 43.20
CA ALA A 399 4.22 21.53 44.36
C ALA A 399 4.97 20.21 44.11
N HIS A 400 4.32 19.21 43.50
CA HIS A 400 4.98 17.96 43.11
C HIS A 400 6.09 18.20 42.08
N ALA A 401 5.83 19.00 41.04
CA ALA A 401 6.81 19.31 40.01
C ALA A 401 8.05 20.00 40.60
N MET A 402 7.86 20.97 41.50
CA MET A 402 8.98 21.65 42.19
C MET A 402 9.85 20.68 42.99
N VAL A 403 9.22 19.75 43.72
CA VAL A 403 9.94 18.71 44.49
C VAL A 403 10.74 17.80 43.57
N LEU A 404 10.19 17.40 42.42
CA LEU A 404 10.89 16.58 41.42
C LEU A 404 12.10 17.32 40.84
N VAL A 405 11.94 18.60 40.49
CA VAL A 405 13.05 19.42 39.94
C VAL A 405 14.17 19.60 40.95
N GLU A 406 13.86 19.82 42.23
CA GLU A 406 14.88 19.96 43.29
C GLU A 406 15.52 18.62 43.65
N ALA A 407 14.80 17.52 43.54
CA ALA A 407 15.35 16.18 43.68
C ALA A 407 16.43 15.88 42.63
N GLU A 408 16.19 16.28 41.38
CA GLU A 408 17.11 16.04 40.26
C GLU A 408 18.30 17.02 40.24
N ASN A 409 18.05 18.31 40.45
CA ASN A 409 19.05 19.36 40.23
C ASN A 409 19.67 19.92 41.52
N GLY A 410 18.96 19.81 42.65
CA GLY A 410 19.34 20.40 43.93
C GLY A 410 19.43 21.93 43.93
N GLY A 411 19.83 22.48 45.08
CA GLY A 411 20.30 23.87 45.19
C GLY A 411 19.34 24.91 45.77
N ARG A 412 18.03 24.64 45.89
CA ARG A 412 17.04 25.62 46.41
C ARG A 412 16.06 25.01 47.43
N ARG A 413 16.58 24.12 48.28
CA ARG A 413 15.78 23.38 49.26
C ARG A 413 15.08 24.30 50.27
N ALA A 414 15.75 25.35 50.73
CA ALA A 414 15.16 26.30 51.69
C ALA A 414 13.99 27.07 51.08
N GLU A 415 14.14 27.51 49.82
CA GLU A 415 13.09 28.16 49.07
C GLU A 415 11.92 27.20 48.79
N LEU A 416 12.20 25.94 48.46
CA LEU A 416 11.18 24.91 48.27
C LEU A 416 10.37 24.70 49.55
N GLU A 417 11.03 24.53 50.70
CA GLU A 417 10.37 24.35 51.99
C GLU A 417 9.49 25.55 52.37
N ALA A 418 9.94 26.77 52.09
CA ALA A 418 9.16 27.99 52.33
C ALA A 418 7.90 28.05 51.45
N GLN A 419 8.03 27.75 50.16
CA GLN A 419 6.89 27.74 49.21
C GLN A 419 5.87 26.65 49.59
N LEU A 420 6.33 25.44 49.89
CA LEU A 420 5.45 24.33 50.28
C LEU A 420 4.74 24.60 51.63
N SER A 421 5.44 25.20 52.60
CA SER A 421 4.83 25.58 53.88
C SER A 421 3.75 26.65 53.67
N SER A 422 4.03 27.66 52.83
CA SER A 422 3.04 28.68 52.51
C SER A 422 1.83 28.13 51.75
N LEU A 423 2.03 27.14 50.86
CA LEU A 423 0.95 26.49 50.14
C LEU A 423 0.06 25.67 51.09
N ARG A 424 0.65 24.89 51.99
CA ARG A 424 -0.08 24.09 52.99
C ARG A 424 -1.05 24.95 53.79
N ASP A 425 -0.60 26.14 54.22
CA ASP A 425 -1.41 27.05 55.04
C ASP A 425 -2.58 27.68 54.25
N ARG A 426 -2.56 27.61 52.91
CA ARG A 426 -3.62 28.14 52.01
C ARG A 426 -4.61 27.07 51.53
N LEU A 427 -4.28 25.78 51.66
CA LEU A 427 -5.10 24.65 51.19
C LEU A 427 -6.09 24.15 52.27
N PRO A 428 -7.23 23.55 51.87
CA PRO A 428 -8.11 22.86 52.80
C PRO A 428 -7.41 21.63 53.41
N ALA A 429 -7.81 21.22 54.62
CA ALA A 429 -7.13 20.18 55.41
C ALA A 429 -6.87 18.86 54.65
N ARG A 430 -7.80 18.43 53.79
CA ARG A 430 -7.66 17.23 52.96
C ARG A 430 -6.47 17.30 52.00
N ASP A 431 -6.27 18.46 51.40
CA ASP A 431 -5.26 18.70 50.36
C ASP A 431 -3.93 19.15 50.95
N ALA A 432 -3.99 19.87 52.07
CA ALA A 432 -2.82 20.22 52.88
C ALA A 432 -2.03 18.97 53.32
N ALA A 433 -2.70 17.86 53.62
CA ALA A 433 -2.05 16.59 53.98
C ALA A 433 -1.11 16.05 52.88
N GLN A 434 -1.43 16.29 51.59
CA GLN A 434 -0.54 15.89 50.49
C GLN A 434 0.72 16.74 50.46
N VAL A 435 0.59 18.06 50.70
CA VAL A 435 1.72 18.99 50.77
C VAL A 435 2.58 18.73 52.02
N GLU A 436 1.97 18.32 53.13
CA GLU A 436 2.70 17.88 54.33
C GLU A 436 3.56 16.64 54.06
N ALA A 437 3.05 15.67 53.29
CA ALA A 437 3.83 14.51 52.88
C ALA A 437 5.03 14.91 51.98
N LEU A 438 4.85 15.88 51.09
CA LEU A 438 5.94 16.42 50.28
C LEU A 438 6.97 17.19 51.13
N LEU A 439 6.53 17.98 52.11
CA LEU A 439 7.42 18.66 53.05
C LEU A 439 8.23 17.66 53.88
N ALA A 440 7.60 16.58 54.35
CA ALA A 440 8.29 15.53 55.09
C ALA A 440 9.36 14.84 54.22
N SER A 441 9.04 14.50 52.96
CA SER A 441 10.00 13.86 52.06
C SER A 441 11.19 14.78 51.71
N VAL A 442 10.94 16.07 51.53
CA VAL A 442 11.97 17.08 51.33
C VAL A 442 12.84 17.22 52.58
N ARG A 443 12.29 17.13 53.80
CA ARG A 443 13.06 17.28 55.05
C ARG A 443 13.86 16.03 55.45
N GLU A 444 13.30 14.83 55.26
CA GLU A 444 13.87 13.57 55.76
C GLU A 444 14.99 12.98 54.89
N THR A 445 15.16 13.45 53.64
CA THR A 445 16.13 12.84 52.70
C THR A 445 17.41 13.69 52.54
N PRO A 446 18.58 13.27 53.07
CA PRO A 446 19.86 13.88 52.73
C PRO A 446 20.37 13.35 51.38
N PRO A 447 21.05 14.19 50.56
CA PRO A 447 21.48 13.83 49.18
C PRO A 447 22.47 12.66 49.10
N GLU A 448 23.07 12.26 50.23
CA GLU A 448 24.08 11.20 50.29
C GLU A 448 23.51 9.77 50.34
N ARG A 449 22.21 9.60 50.59
CA ARG A 449 21.56 8.28 50.66
C ARG A 449 20.58 8.06 49.51
N GLY A 450 21.17 7.99 48.32
CA GLY A 450 20.81 7.30 47.06
C GLY A 450 19.39 6.83 46.67
N GLU A 451 18.32 6.95 47.45
CA GLU A 451 17.00 6.46 47.03
C GLU A 451 15.88 7.43 47.45
N GLN A 452 15.71 8.49 46.67
CA GLN A 452 14.43 9.19 46.63
C GLN A 452 13.40 8.29 45.91
N ARG A 453 12.43 7.75 46.67
CA ARG A 453 11.20 7.18 46.10
C ARG A 453 10.28 8.32 45.69
N LEU A 454 10.69 9.08 44.67
CA LEU A 454 9.78 9.95 43.94
C LEU A 454 9.22 9.14 42.78
N ALA A 455 7.89 9.12 42.67
CA ALA A 455 7.24 8.63 41.47
C ALA A 455 7.77 9.48 40.31
N LEU A 456 8.66 8.90 39.50
CA LEU A 456 9.18 9.52 38.30
C LEU A 456 7.97 10.03 37.50
N GLY A 457 7.83 11.35 37.43
CA GLY A 457 7.05 11.97 36.37
C GLY A 457 7.55 11.38 35.05
N GLN A 458 6.63 11.09 34.12
CA GLN A 458 6.95 10.43 32.86
C GLN A 458 8.17 11.10 32.20
N VAL A 459 9.34 10.47 32.33
CA VAL A 459 10.50 10.82 31.53
C VAL A 459 10.17 10.31 30.14
N ASP A 460 9.62 11.21 29.33
CA ASP A 460 9.26 10.93 27.95
C ASP A 460 10.57 10.79 27.16
N VAL A 461 11.22 9.62 27.28
CA VAL A 461 12.30 9.23 26.36
C VAL A 461 11.59 8.98 25.04
N ILE A 462 11.51 10.03 24.21
CA ILE A 462 10.86 10.00 22.90
C ILE A 462 11.70 9.12 21.96
N ARG A 463 11.64 7.80 22.16
CA ARG A 463 12.02 6.84 21.13
C ARG A 463 11.07 7.10 19.97
N ALA A 464 11.63 7.28 18.77
CA ALA A 464 10.82 7.33 17.57
C ALA A 464 9.96 6.05 17.56
N PRO A 465 8.62 6.18 17.43
CA PRO A 465 7.77 5.00 17.38
C PRO A 465 8.25 4.13 16.21
N PRO A 466 8.32 2.79 16.39
CA PRO A 466 8.66 1.93 15.28
C PRO A 466 7.68 2.17 14.13
N PRO A 467 8.10 2.05 12.87
CA PRO A 467 7.18 2.12 11.76
C PRO A 467 6.08 1.06 11.96
N PRO A 468 4.82 1.36 11.56
CA PRO A 468 3.77 0.35 11.56
C PRO A 468 4.21 -0.84 10.68
N PRO A 469 3.66 -2.05 10.93
CA PRO A 469 3.92 -3.19 10.07
C PRO A 469 3.53 -2.83 8.63
N VAL A 470 4.33 -3.32 7.66
CA VAL A 470 4.06 -3.06 6.24
C VAL A 470 2.69 -3.66 5.90
N PRO A 471 1.74 -2.87 5.36
CA PRO A 471 0.40 -3.35 5.10
C PRO A 471 0.39 -4.41 3.97
N ALA A 472 -0.71 -5.14 3.88
CA ALA A 472 -1.00 -5.93 2.70
C ALA A 472 -1.14 -5.00 1.49
N VAL A 473 -0.50 -5.38 0.39
CA VAL A 473 -0.48 -4.57 -0.83
C VAL A 473 -1.65 -4.97 -1.71
N GLN A 474 -2.31 -3.97 -2.28
CA GLN A 474 -3.38 -4.16 -3.26
C GLN A 474 -2.90 -3.60 -4.60
N LEU A 475 -2.82 -4.47 -5.59
CA LEU A 475 -2.38 -4.13 -6.93
C LEU A 475 -3.16 -5.00 -7.92
N GLU A 476 -3.82 -4.34 -8.87
CA GLU A 476 -4.38 -5.00 -10.03
C GLU A 476 -3.25 -5.27 -11.03
N LEU A 477 -3.05 -6.54 -11.35
CA LEU A 477 -1.99 -6.99 -12.24
C LEU A 477 -2.53 -7.13 -13.66
N PRO A 478 -1.78 -6.70 -14.69
CA PRO A 478 -2.18 -6.86 -16.08
C PRO A 478 -2.21 -8.35 -16.46
N GLU A 479 -3.19 -8.76 -17.24
CA GLU A 479 -3.24 -10.12 -17.80
C GLU A 479 -2.50 -10.19 -19.14
N PRO A 480 -1.95 -11.36 -19.53
CA PRO A 480 -1.48 -11.57 -20.90
C PRO A 480 -2.63 -11.41 -21.88
N ARG A 481 -2.37 -10.74 -23.01
CA ARG A 481 -3.35 -10.62 -24.09
C ARG A 481 -3.83 -11.99 -24.56
N SER A 482 -2.88 -12.91 -24.75
CA SER A 482 -3.11 -14.28 -25.21
C SER A 482 -2.10 -15.21 -24.53
N LEU A 483 -2.52 -16.45 -24.29
CA LEU A 483 -1.68 -17.57 -23.89
C LEU A 483 -1.43 -18.52 -25.05
N LEU A 484 -2.08 -18.32 -26.20
CA LEU A 484 -1.91 -19.18 -27.36
C LEU A 484 -0.49 -19.09 -27.90
N ALA A 485 -0.02 -20.20 -28.46
CA ALA A 485 1.18 -20.26 -29.26
C ALA A 485 0.81 -20.96 -30.57
N VAL A 486 0.74 -20.19 -31.65
CA VAL A 486 0.20 -20.64 -32.94
C VAL A 486 1.35 -20.84 -33.91
N PRO A 487 1.43 -21.99 -34.62
CA PRO A 487 2.43 -22.20 -35.65
C PRO A 487 2.32 -21.18 -36.79
N ALA A 488 3.45 -20.62 -37.21
CA ALA A 488 3.57 -19.82 -38.43
C ALA A 488 4.14 -20.64 -39.59
N ALA A 489 4.17 -20.03 -40.77
CA ALA A 489 4.57 -20.69 -42.01
C ALA A 489 6.02 -21.21 -41.88
N ASP A 490 6.91 -20.41 -41.30
CA ASP A 490 8.30 -20.81 -41.07
C ASP A 490 8.50 -21.91 -39.99
N GLY A 491 7.40 -22.44 -39.42
CA GLY A 491 7.41 -23.46 -38.37
C GLY A 491 7.68 -22.91 -36.97
N THR A 492 7.86 -21.60 -36.82
CA THR A 492 8.03 -20.97 -35.51
C THR A 492 6.68 -20.77 -34.82
N LEU A 493 6.71 -20.60 -33.49
CA LEU A 493 5.51 -20.30 -32.72
C LEU A 493 5.41 -18.80 -32.51
N HIS A 494 4.27 -18.25 -32.87
CA HIS A 494 3.93 -16.85 -32.65
C HIS A 494 2.81 -16.72 -31.62
N ASP A 495 2.78 -15.58 -30.93
CA ASP A 495 1.62 -15.17 -30.15
C ASP A 495 0.42 -14.84 -31.05
N TRP A 496 -0.74 -14.60 -30.46
CA TRP A 496 -1.88 -13.98 -31.12
C TRP A 496 -1.50 -12.72 -31.90
N PHE A 497 -2.23 -12.46 -32.98
CA PHE A 497 -1.99 -11.39 -33.96
C PHE A 497 -1.39 -10.10 -33.35
N GLU A 498 -0.32 -9.59 -33.96
CA GLU A 498 0.27 -8.30 -33.58
C GLU A 498 -0.77 -7.17 -33.63
N THR A 499 -0.73 -6.28 -32.65
CA THR A 499 -1.40 -4.96 -32.73
C THR A 499 -0.65 -4.09 -33.73
N ARG A 500 -0.93 -4.26 -35.02
CA ARG A 500 -0.77 -3.17 -35.98
C ARG A 500 -2.14 -2.53 -36.18
N GLY A 501 -2.11 -1.21 -36.42
CA GLY A 501 -3.28 -0.33 -36.56
C GLY A 501 -4.30 -0.83 -37.59
N ALA A 502 -5.41 -0.09 -37.66
CA ALA A 502 -6.61 -0.37 -38.47
C ALA A 502 -6.31 -1.03 -39.85
N PRO A 503 -7.23 -1.89 -40.35
CA PRO A 503 -7.06 -2.63 -41.60
C PRO A 503 -6.62 -1.78 -42.78
#